data_AF-A0A8S4GF73-F1
#
_entry.id   AF-A0A8S4GF73-F1
#
_cell.length_a   1.000
_cell.length_b   1.000
_cell.length_c   1.000
_cell.angle_alpha   90.00
_cell.angle_beta   90.00
_cell.angle_gamma   90.00
#
_symmetry.space_group_name_H-M   'P 1'
#
loop_
_entity.id
_entity.type
_entity.pdbx_description
1 polymer ?
#
loop_
_entity_poly.entity_id
_entity_poly.type
_entity_poly.pdbx_seq_one_letter_code
_entity_poly.pdbx_strand_id
1 'polypeptide(L)'
;MLLYEVLTLRQPFEGHEAVKEAVLDGARPALNARDLQSPISFLALMRQCWSGRPSARPSAAALVSVAAAPEMPALQDAAATRASQGWLAFETIHPETGDTGWEAWGAGDAGRVHTVTATHAHFDTQYTVTMPLDNDKPVSVASMCRVGSKVWIGDSSGRLSVYSSSTCTLQWTVRVQDLVGGSPAAVSALAPLPQLGRVAVALECGRLFLVTSSRPQVEGSFVVTELGAATELICLAAVASPTGYEVFAGGSGLDCYSVRVGGVSAAASLPAPGRVTSLAAAPTAPMLLFVSEPACVVYGWCLRRGTIASRLDCSKLAPCSESLQSIALDDTMSELSHTVTALQAMRSEIYIGTAWGCVVVAEAATLRPITVFRPHEGPIRSIIPLHPHKQSEVPMIMTIGTGYRPLLQRFVPQAQNTSNATNTATGSYCLLWRALNWVAE
;
A
#
# COMPACT_ATOMS: atom_id res chain seq x y z
N MET A 1 -2.01 11.26 32.93
CA MET A 1 -3.41 11.66 33.17
C MET A 1 -3.86 12.68 32.14
N LEU A 2 -3.12 13.76 31.90
CA LEU A 2 -3.42 14.72 30.81
C LEU A 2 -3.72 14.07 29.44
N LEU A 3 -2.95 13.07 28.99
CA LEU A 3 -3.24 12.37 27.73
C LEU A 3 -4.63 11.72 27.69
N TYR A 4 -5.14 11.24 28.83
CA TYR A 4 -6.50 10.70 28.93
C TYR A 4 -7.54 11.81 28.76
N GLU A 5 -7.33 12.97 29.40
CA GLU A 5 -8.21 14.12 29.25
C GLU A 5 -8.24 14.61 27.80
N VAL A 6 -7.08 14.68 27.14
CA VAL A 6 -6.98 15.07 25.72
C VAL A 6 -7.72 14.08 24.82
N LEU A 7 -7.57 12.78 25.07
CA LEU A 7 -8.19 11.73 24.24
C LEU A 7 -9.69 11.62 24.47
N THR A 8 -10.11 11.62 25.72
CA THR A 8 -11.50 11.31 26.10
C THR A 8 -12.37 12.54 26.31
N LEU A 9 -11.76 13.71 26.48
CA LEU A 9 -12.40 14.96 26.92
C LEU A 9 -13.12 14.82 28.27
N ARG A 10 -12.68 13.90 29.12
CA ARG A 10 -13.26 13.61 30.44
C ARG A 10 -12.22 13.76 31.55
N GLN A 11 -12.69 14.12 32.75
CA GLN A 11 -11.84 14.15 33.92
C GLN A 11 -11.44 12.71 34.33
N PRO A 12 -10.16 12.45 34.65
CA PRO A 12 -9.73 11.14 35.11
C PRO A 12 -10.43 10.79 36.43
N PHE A 13 -10.96 9.56 36.55
CA PHE A 13 -11.64 9.08 37.75
C PHE A 13 -12.84 9.92 38.19
N GLU A 14 -13.57 10.52 37.25
CA GLU A 14 -14.82 11.21 37.53
C GLU A 14 -15.76 10.32 38.38
N GLY A 15 -16.29 10.89 39.47
CA GLY A 15 -17.19 10.20 40.41
C GLY A 15 -16.53 9.18 41.34
N HIS A 16 -15.19 9.04 41.38
CA HIS A 16 -14.51 8.12 42.29
C HIS A 16 -14.00 8.85 43.55
N GLU A 17 -14.24 8.24 44.71
CA GLU A 17 -13.59 8.61 45.97
C GLU A 17 -12.24 7.88 46.12
N ALA A 18 -11.35 8.37 47.00
CA ALA A 18 -10.04 7.76 47.28
C ALA A 18 -9.09 7.55 46.07
N VAL A 19 -9.16 8.41 45.04
CA VAL A 19 -8.38 8.31 43.79
C VAL A 19 -6.87 8.11 44.00
N LYS A 20 -6.29 8.73 45.04
CA LYS A 20 -4.85 8.62 45.32
C LYS A 20 -4.43 7.17 45.63
N GLU A 21 -5.18 6.48 46.48
CA GLU A 21 -4.91 5.08 46.86
C GLU A 21 -5.11 4.18 45.65
N ALA A 22 -6.22 4.33 44.92
CA ALA A 22 -6.49 3.57 43.71
C ALA A 22 -5.36 3.70 42.66
N VAL A 23 -4.82 4.91 42.44
CA VAL A 23 -3.72 5.14 41.50
C VAL A 23 -2.42 4.46 41.94
N LEU A 24 -2.13 4.49 43.26
CA LEU A 24 -0.98 3.79 43.86
C LEU A 24 -1.11 2.27 43.71
N ASP A 25 -2.34 1.75 43.82
CA ASP A 25 -2.68 0.33 43.60
C ASP A 25 -2.72 -0.07 42.13
N GLY A 26 -2.44 0.87 41.22
CA GLY A 26 -2.34 0.62 39.78
C GLY A 26 -3.62 0.86 38.99
N ALA A 27 -4.70 1.31 39.62
CA ALA A 27 -5.94 1.67 38.91
C ALA A 27 -5.67 2.78 37.89
N ARG A 28 -6.31 2.68 36.71
CA ARG A 28 -6.24 3.68 35.64
C ARG A 28 -7.66 4.03 35.17
N PRO A 29 -7.89 5.25 34.67
CA PRO A 29 -9.21 5.64 34.16
C PRO A 29 -9.70 4.70 33.05
N ALA A 30 -10.99 4.38 33.05
CA ALA A 30 -11.58 3.49 32.07
C ALA A 30 -11.74 4.17 30.69
N LEU A 31 -11.45 3.40 29.65
CA LEU A 31 -11.70 3.76 28.24
C LEU A 31 -12.97 3.05 27.75
N ASN A 32 -13.79 3.73 26.97
CA ASN A 32 -14.92 3.13 26.29
C ASN A 32 -14.53 2.65 24.88
N ALA A 33 -15.47 2.03 24.15
CA ALA A 33 -15.22 1.53 22.80
C ALA A 33 -14.81 2.63 21.80
N ARG A 34 -15.32 3.86 21.95
CA ARG A 34 -14.97 5.01 21.10
C ARG A 34 -13.53 5.46 21.35
N ASP A 35 -13.11 5.51 22.62
CA ASP A 35 -11.75 5.90 23.00
C ASP A 35 -10.71 4.95 22.40
N LEU A 36 -11.05 3.66 22.31
CA LEU A 36 -10.20 2.61 21.73
C LEU A 36 -10.05 2.71 20.20
N GLN A 37 -10.84 3.54 19.52
CA GLN A 37 -10.66 3.85 18.08
C GLN A 37 -9.59 4.93 17.83
N SER A 38 -8.95 5.43 18.89
CA SER A 38 -7.86 6.40 18.78
C SER A 38 -6.60 5.77 18.19
N PRO A 39 -5.71 6.55 17.56
CA PRO A 39 -4.44 6.06 17.02
C PRO A 39 -3.68 5.17 18.00
N ILE A 40 -3.22 4.00 17.54
CA ILE A 40 -2.52 3.02 18.38
C ILE A 40 -1.29 3.61 19.07
N SER A 41 -0.58 4.52 18.41
CA SER A 41 0.58 5.22 18.99
C SER A 41 0.19 6.07 20.20
N PHE A 42 -0.99 6.71 20.17
CA PHE A 42 -1.52 7.50 21.29
C PHE A 42 -1.91 6.62 22.48
N LEU A 43 -2.64 5.54 22.22
CA LEU A 43 -3.04 4.59 23.27
C LEU A 43 -1.82 3.93 23.92
N ALA A 44 -0.83 3.53 23.12
CA ALA A 44 0.42 2.96 23.61
C ALA A 44 1.20 3.96 24.48
N LEU A 45 1.30 5.21 24.05
CA LEU A 45 1.98 6.26 24.80
C LEU A 45 1.30 6.51 26.16
N MET A 46 -0.02 6.65 26.16
CA MET A 46 -0.80 6.84 27.40
C MET A 46 -0.58 5.68 28.38
N ARG A 47 -0.61 4.43 27.89
CA ARG A 47 -0.33 3.23 28.70
C ARG A 47 1.08 3.25 29.29
N GLN A 48 2.08 3.67 28.51
CA GLN A 48 3.46 3.71 28.97
C GLN A 48 3.71 4.81 30.02
N CYS A 49 3.10 5.99 29.85
CA CYS A 49 3.12 7.05 30.88
C CYS A 49 2.53 6.58 32.22
N TRP A 50 1.63 5.60 32.17
CA TRP A 50 0.97 4.99 33.32
C TRP A 50 1.73 3.83 33.95
N SER A 51 2.95 3.51 33.51
CA SER A 51 3.75 2.43 34.09
C SER A 51 3.95 2.60 35.61
N GLY A 52 3.77 1.51 36.35
CA GLY A 52 4.10 1.46 37.79
C GLY A 52 5.60 1.62 38.07
N ARG A 53 6.46 1.33 37.07
CA ARG A 53 7.92 1.46 37.18
C ARG A 53 8.36 2.83 36.65
N PRO A 54 8.90 3.74 37.49
CA PRO A 54 9.31 5.07 37.03
C PRO A 54 10.31 5.05 35.87
N SER A 55 11.26 4.10 35.88
CA SER A 55 12.28 3.95 34.82
C SER A 55 11.73 3.50 33.47
N ALA A 56 10.51 2.96 33.42
CA ALA A 56 9.86 2.58 32.17
C ALA A 56 9.03 3.73 31.57
N ARG A 57 8.81 4.82 32.30
CA ARG A 57 8.02 5.95 31.79
C ARG A 57 8.86 6.75 30.79
N PRO A 58 8.25 7.28 29.71
CA PRO A 58 8.97 8.15 28.77
C PRO A 58 9.48 9.41 29.48
N SER A 59 10.68 9.87 29.11
CA SER A 59 11.16 11.19 29.52
C SER A 59 10.35 12.29 28.81
N ALA A 60 10.35 13.51 29.36
CA ALA A 60 9.69 14.65 28.71
C ALA A 60 10.21 14.89 27.27
N ALA A 61 11.52 14.73 27.05
CA ALA A 61 12.11 14.82 25.71
C ALA A 61 11.57 13.74 24.77
N ALA A 62 11.45 12.49 25.24
CA ALA A 62 10.86 11.41 24.46
C ALA A 62 9.38 11.68 24.13
N LEU A 63 8.62 12.29 25.04
CA LEU A 63 7.23 12.70 24.76
C LEU A 63 7.16 13.70 23.61
N VAL A 64 8.05 14.71 23.61
CA VAL A 64 8.11 15.70 22.53
C VAL A 64 8.46 15.04 21.20
N SER A 65 9.47 14.16 21.18
CA SER A 65 9.87 13.45 19.95
C SER A 65 8.78 12.54 19.41
N VAL A 66 8.08 11.81 20.27
CA VAL A 66 6.95 10.94 19.86
C VAL A 66 5.77 11.78 19.37
N ALA A 67 5.43 12.88 20.06
CA ALA A 67 4.32 13.74 19.67
C ALA A 67 4.55 14.47 18.33
N ALA A 68 5.80 14.79 18.01
CA ALA A 68 6.18 15.45 16.75
C ALA A 68 6.29 14.48 15.56
N ALA A 69 6.23 13.16 15.80
CA ALA A 69 6.37 12.18 14.73
C ALA A 69 5.09 12.08 13.89
N PRO A 70 5.18 11.99 12.54
CA PRO A 70 4.02 11.89 11.67
C PRO A 70 3.18 10.63 11.95
N GLU A 71 3.79 9.56 12.45
CA GLU A 71 3.07 8.34 12.79
C GLU A 71 2.09 8.51 13.96
N MET A 72 2.34 9.46 14.85
CA MET A 72 1.57 9.63 16.09
C MET A 72 0.07 9.90 15.83
N PRO A 73 -0.31 10.87 14.98
CA PRO A 73 -1.71 11.07 14.61
C PRO A 73 -2.16 10.16 13.46
N ALA A 74 -1.25 9.70 12.60
CA ALA A 74 -1.61 9.01 11.36
C ALA A 74 -1.88 7.51 11.55
N LEU A 75 -1.06 6.80 12.33
CA LEU A 75 -1.13 5.34 12.47
C LEU A 75 -2.34 4.93 13.33
N GLN A 76 -3.37 4.40 12.68
CA GLN A 76 -4.57 3.93 13.36
C GLN A 76 -4.35 2.58 14.01
N ASP A 77 -3.86 1.61 13.24
CA ASP A 77 -3.74 0.22 13.69
C ASP A 77 -2.58 -0.51 13.01
N ALA A 78 -2.14 -1.61 13.63
CA ALA A 78 -1.09 -2.48 13.17
C ALA A 78 -1.45 -3.94 13.47
N ALA A 79 -1.51 -4.77 12.44
CA ALA A 79 -1.80 -6.20 12.57
C ALA A 79 -0.76 -7.06 11.85
N ALA A 80 -0.44 -8.21 12.45
CA ALA A 80 0.29 -9.24 11.75
C ALA A 80 -0.55 -9.73 10.56
N THR A 81 0.08 -9.97 9.43
CA THR A 81 -0.57 -10.50 8.23
C THR A 81 0.29 -11.59 7.60
N ARG A 82 -0.25 -12.26 6.60
CA ARG A 82 0.50 -13.26 5.83
C ARG A 82 1.44 -12.56 4.85
N ALA A 83 2.59 -13.18 4.59
CA ALA A 83 3.50 -12.69 3.57
C ALA A 83 2.80 -12.75 2.20
N SER A 84 3.02 -11.73 1.38
CA SER A 84 2.35 -11.62 0.09
C SER A 84 3.13 -10.72 -0.87
N GLN A 85 3.07 -11.04 -2.16
CA GLN A 85 3.72 -10.30 -3.24
C GLN A 85 2.72 -9.46 -4.03
N GLY A 86 2.40 -8.28 -3.48
CA GLY A 86 1.46 -7.34 -4.09
C GLY A 86 0.04 -7.50 -3.57
N TRP A 87 -0.61 -6.34 -3.43
CA TRP A 87 -1.94 -6.23 -2.85
C TRP A 87 -2.78 -5.18 -3.56
N LEU A 88 -4.09 -5.35 -3.50
CA LEU A 88 -5.08 -4.34 -3.87
C LEU A 88 -6.13 -4.23 -2.78
N ALA A 89 -6.86 -3.12 -2.72
CA ALA A 89 -8.00 -3.00 -1.83
C ALA A 89 -9.21 -2.39 -2.53
N PHE A 90 -10.36 -2.65 -1.95
CA PHE A 90 -11.64 -2.14 -2.40
C PHE A 90 -12.54 -1.77 -1.24
N GLU A 91 -13.35 -0.74 -1.47
CA GLU A 91 -14.48 -0.39 -0.60
C GLU A 91 -15.44 -1.57 -0.46
N THR A 92 -15.82 -1.89 0.77
CA THR A 92 -16.82 -2.90 1.13
C THR A 92 -17.73 -2.41 2.25
N ILE A 93 -18.88 -3.03 2.42
CA ILE A 93 -19.78 -2.80 3.55
C ILE A 93 -19.75 -4.07 4.39
N HIS A 94 -19.39 -3.94 5.66
CA HIS A 94 -19.29 -5.06 6.57
C HIS A 94 -20.69 -5.67 6.79
N PRO A 95 -20.91 -6.95 6.44
CA PRO A 95 -22.25 -7.53 6.42
C PRO A 95 -22.88 -7.63 7.81
N GLU A 96 -22.07 -7.77 8.86
CA GLU A 96 -22.54 -7.94 10.24
C GLU A 96 -22.90 -6.62 10.91
N THR A 97 -22.14 -5.55 10.65
CA THR A 97 -22.31 -4.25 11.33
C THR A 97 -22.98 -3.20 10.46
N GLY A 98 -22.97 -3.38 9.13
CA GLY A 98 -23.38 -2.37 8.15
C GLY A 98 -22.37 -1.24 7.99
N ASP A 99 -21.22 -1.30 8.67
CA ASP A 99 -20.20 -0.27 8.60
C ASP A 99 -19.45 -0.30 7.28
N THR A 100 -19.03 0.88 6.83
CA THR A 100 -18.17 1.02 5.66
C THR A 100 -16.73 0.67 6.01
N GLY A 101 -16.07 -0.09 5.15
CA GLY A 101 -14.68 -0.50 5.31
C GLY A 101 -14.02 -0.84 3.99
N TRP A 102 -12.91 -1.56 4.08
CA TRP A 102 -12.18 -2.04 2.93
C TRP A 102 -11.87 -3.51 3.07
N GLU A 103 -11.79 -4.18 1.94
CA GLU A 103 -11.25 -5.52 1.85
C GLU A 103 -10.09 -5.49 0.86
N ALA A 104 -8.95 -5.98 1.33
CA ALA A 104 -7.71 -6.02 0.58
C ALA A 104 -7.36 -7.45 0.21
N TRP A 105 -6.90 -7.65 -1.01
CA TRP A 105 -6.53 -8.94 -1.60
C TRP A 105 -5.04 -8.94 -1.90
N GLY A 106 -4.34 -9.96 -1.43
CA GLY A 106 -2.90 -10.11 -1.56
C GLY A 106 -2.55 -11.45 -2.20
N ALA A 107 -1.57 -11.44 -3.10
CA ALA A 107 -0.98 -12.66 -3.65
C ALA A 107 -0.38 -13.51 -2.54
N GLY A 108 -0.94 -14.69 -2.25
CA GLY A 108 -0.40 -15.60 -1.24
C GLY A 108 0.64 -16.56 -1.82
N ASP A 109 0.89 -17.65 -1.10
CA ASP A 109 1.62 -18.80 -1.63
C ASP A 109 0.92 -19.36 -2.89
N ALA A 110 1.64 -20.16 -3.68
CA ALA A 110 1.10 -20.74 -4.92
C ALA A 110 -0.28 -21.38 -4.70
N GLY A 111 -1.26 -20.96 -5.49
CA GLY A 111 -2.65 -21.40 -5.42
C GLY A 111 -3.50 -20.68 -4.36
N ARG A 112 -3.00 -19.64 -3.69
CA ARG A 112 -3.69 -18.94 -2.61
C ARG A 112 -3.71 -17.43 -2.81
N VAL A 113 -4.80 -16.83 -2.38
CA VAL A 113 -4.97 -15.38 -2.26
C VAL A 113 -5.38 -15.09 -0.82
N HIS A 114 -4.69 -14.16 -0.17
CA HIS A 114 -5.01 -13.73 1.18
C HIS A 114 -5.91 -12.50 1.13
N THR A 115 -6.82 -12.40 2.10
CA THR A 115 -7.68 -11.23 2.24
C THR A 115 -7.53 -10.65 3.64
N VAL A 116 -7.65 -9.33 3.75
CA VAL A 116 -7.66 -8.58 5.01
C VAL A 116 -8.77 -7.55 4.93
N THR A 117 -9.67 -7.51 5.92
CA THR A 117 -10.67 -6.46 6.05
C THR A 117 -10.22 -5.39 7.05
N ALA A 118 -10.60 -4.14 6.78
CA ALA A 118 -10.26 -2.99 7.59
C ALA A 118 -11.41 -2.01 7.68
N THR A 119 -11.58 -1.38 8.83
CA THR A 119 -12.43 -0.19 9.01
C THR A 119 -11.56 1.07 8.97
N HIS A 120 -12.13 2.24 9.29
CA HIS A 120 -11.34 3.47 9.47
C HIS A 120 -10.41 3.45 10.69
N ALA A 121 -10.57 2.49 11.60
CA ALA A 121 -9.86 2.47 12.88
C ALA A 121 -9.05 1.20 13.14
N HIS A 122 -9.44 0.05 12.57
CA HIS A 122 -8.80 -1.24 12.89
C HIS A 122 -8.90 -2.25 11.75
N PHE A 123 -8.01 -3.23 11.77
CA PHE A 123 -8.17 -4.48 11.03
C PHE A 123 -9.17 -5.39 11.74
N ASP A 124 -9.94 -6.15 10.96
CA ASP A 124 -10.99 -7.01 11.51
C ASP A 124 -10.67 -8.49 11.26
N THR A 125 -10.81 -8.95 10.01
CA THR A 125 -10.75 -10.36 9.66
C THR A 125 -9.75 -10.64 8.55
N GLN A 126 -9.15 -11.83 8.58
CA GLN A 126 -8.27 -12.34 7.52
C GLN A 126 -8.69 -13.73 7.08
N TYR A 127 -8.81 -13.97 5.78
CA TYR A 127 -9.11 -15.29 5.24
C TYR A 127 -8.29 -15.59 3.99
N THR A 128 -8.54 -16.74 3.37
CA THR A 128 -7.77 -17.19 2.21
C THR A 128 -8.67 -17.86 1.20
N VAL A 129 -8.56 -17.40 -0.03
CA VAL A 129 -9.25 -17.93 -1.20
C VAL A 129 -8.29 -18.87 -1.93
N THR A 130 -8.78 -20.05 -2.31
CA THR A 130 -8.02 -21.00 -3.11
C THR A 130 -8.21 -20.69 -4.59
N MET A 131 -7.12 -20.66 -5.35
CA MET A 131 -7.14 -20.47 -6.78
C MET A 131 -7.32 -21.79 -7.55
N PRO A 132 -7.90 -21.74 -8.76
CA PRO A 132 -7.91 -22.87 -9.69
C PRO A 132 -6.51 -23.38 -9.97
N LEU A 133 -6.37 -24.70 -10.07
CA LEU A 133 -5.13 -25.34 -10.51
C LEU A 133 -4.95 -25.19 -12.03
N ASP A 134 -3.72 -25.25 -12.48
CA ASP A 134 -3.37 -25.41 -13.89
C ASP A 134 -2.68 -26.76 -14.10
N ASN A 135 -3.32 -27.67 -14.84
CA ASN A 135 -2.86 -29.05 -15.01
C ASN A 135 -2.46 -29.72 -13.68
N ASP A 136 -3.36 -29.63 -12.70
CA ASP A 136 -3.20 -30.13 -11.31
C ASP A 136 -2.04 -29.50 -10.50
N LYS A 137 -1.46 -28.40 -10.99
CA LYS A 137 -0.40 -27.66 -10.29
C LYS A 137 -0.91 -26.32 -9.77
N PRO A 138 -0.47 -25.89 -8.57
CA PRO A 138 -0.78 -24.56 -8.08
C PRO A 138 -0.05 -23.50 -8.91
N VAL A 139 -0.73 -22.38 -9.18
CA VAL A 139 -0.20 -21.22 -9.91
C VAL A 139 0.04 -20.06 -8.95
N SER A 140 1.04 -19.23 -9.22
CA SER A 140 1.29 -18.03 -8.41
C SER A 140 0.54 -16.84 -9.00
N VAL A 141 0.02 -15.97 -8.13
CA VAL A 141 -0.53 -14.68 -8.55
C VAL A 141 0.62 -13.81 -9.05
N ALA A 142 0.50 -13.30 -10.28
CA ALA A 142 1.49 -12.42 -10.89
C ALA A 142 1.02 -10.96 -10.90
N SER A 143 -0.29 -10.73 -11.08
CA SER A 143 -0.88 -9.40 -11.02
C SER A 143 -2.35 -9.46 -10.62
N MET A 144 -2.88 -8.34 -10.16
CA MET A 144 -4.29 -8.18 -9.87
C MET A 144 -4.77 -6.80 -10.34
N CYS A 145 -6.06 -6.66 -10.61
CA CYS A 145 -6.72 -5.35 -10.74
C CYS A 145 -8.20 -5.41 -10.35
N ARG A 146 -8.80 -4.24 -10.15
CA ARG A 146 -10.25 -4.11 -9.93
C ARG A 146 -10.95 -3.70 -11.22
N VAL A 147 -12.04 -4.39 -11.55
CA VAL A 147 -12.90 -4.08 -12.69
C VAL A 147 -14.35 -4.04 -12.21
N GLY A 148 -14.85 -2.86 -11.85
CA GLY A 148 -16.17 -2.71 -11.23
C GLY A 148 -16.25 -3.45 -9.88
N SER A 149 -17.23 -4.35 -9.74
CA SER A 149 -17.41 -5.23 -8.56
C SER A 149 -16.67 -6.57 -8.66
N LYS A 150 -15.63 -6.63 -9.51
CA LYS A 150 -14.86 -7.86 -9.75
C LYS A 150 -13.39 -7.64 -9.47
N VAL A 151 -12.76 -8.67 -8.92
CA VAL A 151 -11.30 -8.77 -8.77
C VAL A 151 -10.79 -9.66 -9.89
N TRP A 152 -9.90 -9.12 -10.71
CA TRP A 152 -9.21 -9.86 -11.76
C TRP A 152 -7.84 -10.24 -11.26
N ILE A 153 -7.49 -11.51 -11.41
CA ILE A 153 -6.20 -12.07 -10.99
C ILE A 153 -5.55 -12.67 -12.22
N GLY A 154 -4.38 -12.15 -12.57
CA GLY A 154 -3.49 -12.73 -13.56
C GLY A 154 -2.47 -13.63 -12.88
N ASP A 155 -2.30 -14.85 -13.39
CA ASP A 155 -1.38 -15.83 -12.81
C ASP A 155 -0.12 -16.09 -13.66
N SER A 156 0.79 -16.86 -13.08
CA SER A 156 2.06 -17.28 -13.69
C SER A 156 1.92 -18.15 -14.94
N SER A 157 0.72 -18.66 -15.23
CA SER A 157 0.43 -19.48 -16.42
C SER A 157 -0.21 -18.68 -17.58
N GLY A 158 -0.40 -17.37 -17.40
CA GLY A 158 -1.08 -16.52 -18.38
C GLY A 158 -2.61 -16.56 -18.31
N ARG A 159 -3.17 -17.15 -17.24
CA ARG A 159 -4.61 -17.22 -17.03
C ARG A 159 -5.09 -16.03 -16.20
N LEU A 160 -6.23 -15.49 -16.62
CA LEU A 160 -7.03 -14.53 -15.89
C LEU A 160 -8.15 -15.27 -15.17
N SER A 161 -8.22 -15.10 -13.86
CA SER A 161 -9.30 -15.60 -13.00
C SER A 161 -10.07 -14.43 -12.44
N VAL A 162 -11.40 -14.44 -12.60
CA VAL A 162 -12.25 -13.30 -12.23
C VAL A 162 -13.17 -13.70 -11.09
N TYR A 163 -13.06 -12.98 -9.98
CA TYR A 163 -13.79 -13.20 -8.74
C TYR A 163 -14.79 -12.08 -8.48
N SER A 164 -15.88 -12.41 -7.81
CA SER A 164 -16.78 -11.42 -7.21
C SER A 164 -16.10 -10.77 -6.02
N SER A 165 -16.06 -9.44 -5.96
CA SER A 165 -15.45 -8.74 -4.82
C SER A 165 -16.28 -8.86 -3.53
N SER A 166 -17.59 -9.11 -3.62
CA SER A 166 -18.47 -9.20 -2.44
C SER A 166 -18.59 -10.62 -1.87
N THR A 167 -18.47 -11.65 -2.71
CA THR A 167 -18.69 -13.05 -2.31
C THR A 167 -17.42 -13.89 -2.37
N CYS A 168 -16.31 -13.33 -2.84
CA CYS A 168 -15.05 -14.03 -3.06
C CYS A 168 -15.15 -15.27 -3.98
N THR A 169 -16.25 -15.41 -4.73
CA THR A 169 -16.50 -16.59 -5.58
C THR A 169 -15.92 -16.39 -6.97
N LEU A 170 -15.31 -17.45 -7.50
CA LEU A 170 -14.84 -17.50 -8.89
C LEU A 170 -16.03 -17.44 -9.85
N GLN A 171 -15.99 -16.48 -10.79
CA GLN A 171 -17.04 -16.30 -11.79
C GLN A 171 -16.69 -16.97 -13.11
N TRP A 172 -15.45 -16.80 -13.58
CA TRP A 172 -14.94 -17.39 -14.82
C TRP A 172 -13.42 -17.27 -14.89
N THR A 173 -12.83 -18.03 -15.82
CA THR A 173 -11.40 -17.98 -16.13
C THR A 173 -11.21 -17.96 -17.64
N VAL A 174 -10.08 -17.40 -18.10
CA VAL A 174 -9.65 -17.45 -19.49
C VAL A 174 -8.14 -17.38 -19.56
N ARG A 175 -7.51 -18.14 -20.46
CA ARG A 175 -6.08 -17.99 -20.76
C ARG A 175 -5.92 -17.13 -21.99
N VAL A 176 -5.11 -16.08 -21.87
CA VAL A 176 -4.94 -15.10 -22.96
C VAL A 176 -4.31 -15.76 -24.18
N GLN A 177 -3.25 -16.55 -23.98
CA GLN A 177 -2.51 -17.20 -25.07
C GLN A 177 -3.33 -18.24 -25.85
N ASP A 178 -4.33 -18.88 -25.24
CA ASP A 178 -5.19 -19.84 -25.94
C ASP A 178 -6.01 -19.15 -27.04
N LEU A 179 -6.25 -17.84 -26.92
CA LEU A 179 -7.03 -17.04 -27.87
C LEU A 179 -6.18 -16.37 -28.95
N VAL A 180 -4.91 -16.08 -28.66
CA VAL A 180 -4.03 -15.28 -29.54
C VAL A 180 -2.79 -16.02 -30.02
N GLY A 181 -2.62 -17.27 -29.59
CA GLY A 181 -1.42 -18.08 -29.84
C GLY A 181 -0.18 -17.60 -29.10
N GLY A 182 0.86 -18.42 -29.13
CA GLY A 182 2.16 -18.16 -28.49
C GLY A 182 2.41 -19.01 -27.26
N SER A 183 3.64 -18.94 -26.73
CA SER A 183 4.05 -19.70 -25.55
C SER A 183 3.40 -19.14 -24.27
N PRO A 184 3.11 -19.99 -23.28
CA PRO A 184 2.64 -19.54 -21.96
C PRO A 184 3.60 -18.51 -21.34
N ALA A 185 3.05 -17.44 -20.81
CA ALA A 185 3.77 -16.36 -20.14
C ALA A 185 2.89 -15.78 -19.03
N ALA A 186 3.50 -15.38 -17.91
CA ALA A 186 2.77 -14.81 -16.79
C ALA A 186 2.07 -13.50 -17.17
N VAL A 187 0.92 -13.24 -16.54
CA VAL A 187 0.25 -11.94 -16.64
C VAL A 187 0.93 -10.97 -15.68
N SER A 188 1.93 -10.23 -16.16
CA SER A 188 2.79 -9.39 -15.32
C SER A 188 2.10 -8.13 -14.80
N ALA A 189 1.15 -7.56 -15.56
CA ALA A 189 0.42 -6.38 -15.12
C ALA A 189 -0.96 -6.24 -15.77
N LEU A 190 -1.87 -5.59 -15.03
CA LEU A 190 -3.24 -5.32 -15.44
C LEU A 190 -3.57 -3.86 -15.18
N ALA A 191 -4.08 -3.15 -16.20
CA ALA A 191 -4.55 -1.78 -16.05
C ALA A 191 -6.03 -1.65 -16.52
N PRO A 192 -6.98 -1.43 -15.60
CA PRO A 192 -8.38 -1.26 -15.95
C PRO A 192 -8.60 0.10 -16.63
N LEU A 193 -9.46 0.13 -17.65
CA LEU A 193 -9.86 1.33 -18.40
C LEU A 193 -11.39 1.49 -18.34
N PRO A 194 -11.96 1.90 -17.18
CA PRO A 194 -13.39 1.85 -16.92
C PRO A 194 -14.27 2.55 -17.96
N GLN A 195 -13.88 3.75 -18.42
CA GLN A 195 -14.68 4.52 -19.38
C GLN A 195 -14.82 3.84 -20.75
N LEU A 196 -13.90 2.91 -21.08
CA LEU A 196 -13.93 2.15 -22.33
C LEU A 196 -14.53 0.75 -22.14
N GLY A 197 -14.77 0.31 -20.90
CA GLY A 197 -15.14 -1.08 -20.61
C GLY A 197 -14.06 -2.05 -21.11
N ARG A 198 -12.78 -1.73 -20.84
CA ARG A 198 -11.61 -2.50 -21.27
C ARG A 198 -10.62 -2.70 -20.14
N VAL A 199 -9.71 -3.65 -20.33
CA VAL A 199 -8.54 -3.87 -19.47
C VAL A 199 -7.32 -4.05 -20.38
N ALA A 200 -6.23 -3.33 -20.08
CA ALA A 200 -4.94 -3.61 -20.69
C ALA A 200 -4.25 -4.73 -19.91
N VAL A 201 -3.74 -5.74 -20.63
CA VAL A 201 -3.17 -6.97 -20.08
C VAL A 201 -1.76 -7.13 -20.64
N ALA A 202 -0.76 -6.94 -19.78
CA ALA A 202 0.64 -7.17 -20.12
C ALA A 202 1.03 -8.61 -19.77
N LEU A 203 1.75 -9.25 -20.67
CA LEU A 203 2.42 -10.52 -20.43
C LEU A 203 3.91 -10.28 -20.23
N GLU A 204 4.53 -11.11 -19.40
CA GLU A 204 5.97 -11.07 -19.12
C GLU A 204 6.83 -11.19 -20.39
N CYS A 205 6.36 -11.92 -21.40
CA CYS A 205 7.00 -12.04 -22.71
C CYS A 205 6.94 -10.76 -23.56
N GLY A 206 6.48 -9.65 -23.00
CA GLY A 206 6.49 -8.34 -23.62
C GLY A 206 5.27 -8.01 -24.47
N ARG A 207 4.32 -8.95 -24.64
CA ARG A 207 3.09 -8.72 -25.39
C ARG A 207 2.06 -7.98 -24.54
N LEU A 208 1.39 -7.00 -25.15
CA LEU A 208 0.38 -6.18 -24.49
C LEU A 208 -0.95 -6.27 -25.26
N PHE A 209 -2.02 -6.63 -24.56
CA PHE A 209 -3.36 -6.77 -25.14
C PHE A 209 -4.35 -5.80 -24.54
N LEU A 210 -5.36 -5.45 -25.34
CA LEU A 210 -6.58 -4.83 -24.86
C LEU A 210 -7.70 -5.86 -24.89
N VAL A 211 -8.31 -6.13 -23.74
CA VAL A 211 -9.41 -7.10 -23.60
C VAL A 211 -10.69 -6.42 -23.13
N THR A 212 -11.83 -7.07 -23.36
CA THR A 212 -13.12 -6.60 -22.85
C THR A 212 -13.20 -6.77 -21.33
N SER A 213 -13.88 -5.87 -20.63
CA SER A 213 -14.07 -5.96 -19.16
C SER A 213 -15.19 -6.93 -18.75
N SER A 214 -15.77 -7.66 -19.71
CA SER A 214 -16.89 -8.59 -19.53
C SER A 214 -16.48 -10.01 -19.90
N ARG A 215 -17.27 -10.98 -19.43
CA ARG A 215 -17.08 -12.39 -19.81
C ARG A 215 -17.28 -12.51 -21.32
N PRO A 216 -16.39 -13.20 -22.05
CA PRO A 216 -16.62 -13.47 -23.48
C PRO A 216 -17.89 -14.29 -23.66
N GLN A 217 -18.78 -13.83 -24.53
CA GLN A 217 -20.00 -14.56 -24.90
C GLN A 217 -19.76 -15.52 -26.06
N VAL A 218 -18.80 -15.19 -26.93
CA VAL A 218 -18.41 -15.97 -28.12
C VAL A 218 -16.90 -16.18 -28.09
N GLU A 219 -16.44 -17.34 -28.55
CA GLU A 219 -15.01 -17.64 -28.69
C GLU A 219 -14.33 -16.58 -29.59
N GLY A 220 -13.17 -16.08 -29.16
CA GLY A 220 -12.47 -14.99 -29.85
C GLY A 220 -12.97 -13.56 -29.58
N SER A 221 -14.10 -13.35 -28.88
CA SER A 221 -14.62 -11.99 -28.58
C SER A 221 -13.94 -11.27 -27.42
N PHE A 222 -13.03 -11.94 -26.71
CA PHE A 222 -12.41 -11.41 -25.50
C PHE A 222 -11.29 -10.41 -25.79
N VAL A 223 -10.36 -10.81 -26.68
CA VAL A 223 -9.21 -9.98 -27.06
C VAL A 223 -9.65 -9.04 -28.17
N VAL A 224 -9.55 -7.75 -27.92
CA VAL A 224 -9.96 -6.70 -28.86
C VAL A 224 -8.83 -6.42 -29.83
N THR A 225 -7.62 -6.22 -29.30
CA THR A 225 -6.45 -5.93 -30.12
C THR A 225 -5.15 -6.15 -29.34
N GLU A 226 -4.07 -6.40 -30.06
CA GLU A 226 -2.70 -6.38 -29.53
C GLU A 226 -2.15 -4.95 -29.66
N LEU A 227 -1.75 -4.33 -28.55
CA LEU A 227 -1.29 -2.95 -28.49
C LEU A 227 0.16 -2.81 -28.97
N GLY A 228 1.01 -3.78 -28.63
CA GLY A 228 2.43 -3.76 -28.96
C GLY A 228 3.18 -4.96 -28.37
N ALA A 229 4.43 -5.09 -28.80
CA ALA A 229 5.37 -6.09 -28.30
C ALA A 229 6.67 -5.38 -27.87
N ALA A 230 7.06 -5.61 -26.63
CA ALA A 230 8.36 -5.24 -26.07
C ALA A 230 9.20 -6.51 -25.82
N THR A 231 10.44 -6.36 -25.36
CA THR A 231 11.23 -7.51 -24.88
C THR A 231 10.70 -8.07 -23.56
N GLU A 232 10.19 -7.18 -22.71
CA GLU A 232 9.68 -7.50 -21.38
C GLU A 232 8.72 -6.40 -20.93
N LEU A 233 7.62 -6.79 -20.26
CA LEU A 233 6.71 -5.88 -19.58
C LEU A 233 6.49 -6.33 -18.13
N ILE A 234 6.56 -5.38 -17.20
CA ILE A 234 6.54 -5.61 -15.75
C ILE A 234 5.36 -4.88 -15.10
N CYS A 235 5.10 -3.65 -15.51
CA CYS A 235 4.12 -2.79 -14.86
C CYS A 235 3.32 -1.97 -15.87
N LEU A 236 2.10 -1.61 -15.49
CA LEU A 236 1.22 -0.75 -16.27
C LEU A 236 0.68 0.37 -15.39
N ALA A 237 0.46 1.53 -15.99
CA ALA A 237 -0.38 2.58 -15.42
C ALA A 237 -1.25 3.20 -16.51
N ALA A 238 -2.46 3.61 -16.16
CA ALA A 238 -3.37 4.27 -17.09
C ALA A 238 -3.73 5.66 -16.57
N VAL A 239 -3.64 6.65 -17.44
CA VAL A 239 -4.08 8.02 -17.16
C VAL A 239 -5.30 8.32 -18.03
N ALA A 240 -6.40 8.72 -17.40
CA ALA A 240 -7.60 9.13 -18.12
C ALA A 240 -7.34 10.43 -18.90
N SER A 241 -7.88 10.49 -20.10
CA SER A 241 -7.90 11.67 -20.98
C SER A 241 -9.35 11.96 -21.39
N PRO A 242 -9.68 13.17 -21.87
CA PRO A 242 -11.04 13.49 -22.30
C PRO A 242 -11.61 12.55 -23.38
N THR A 243 -10.74 11.91 -24.17
CA THR A 243 -11.11 11.07 -25.31
C THR A 243 -10.89 9.57 -25.08
N GLY A 244 -10.35 9.16 -23.93
CA GLY A 244 -9.97 7.77 -23.64
C GLY A 244 -8.86 7.69 -22.60
N TYR A 245 -7.83 6.87 -22.83
CA TYR A 245 -6.72 6.68 -21.89
C TYR A 245 -5.36 6.77 -22.56
N GLU A 246 -4.37 7.24 -21.83
CA GLU A 246 -2.96 6.98 -22.11
C GLU A 246 -2.51 5.82 -21.22
N VAL A 247 -2.15 4.69 -21.84
CA VAL A 247 -1.66 3.50 -21.15
C VAL A 247 -0.15 3.46 -21.24
N PHE A 248 0.50 3.50 -20.09
CA PHE A 248 1.95 3.42 -19.95
C PHE A 248 2.36 2.01 -19.58
N ALA A 249 3.40 1.51 -20.24
CA ALA A 249 3.93 0.18 -20.03
C ALA A 249 5.42 0.27 -19.70
N GLY A 250 5.80 -0.28 -18.55
CA GLY A 250 7.17 -0.31 -18.05
C GLY A 250 7.75 -1.71 -18.13
N GLY A 251 9.05 -1.78 -18.39
CA GLY A 251 9.81 -3.03 -18.48
C GLY A 251 11.21 -2.69 -18.96
N SER A 252 11.62 -3.23 -20.10
CA SER A 252 12.89 -2.87 -20.76
C SER A 252 13.06 -1.36 -21.03
N GLY A 253 11.95 -0.62 -21.15
CA GLY A 253 11.90 0.84 -21.27
C GLY A 253 10.56 1.38 -20.76
N LEU A 254 10.14 2.52 -21.31
CA LEU A 254 8.83 3.12 -21.05
C LEU A 254 8.11 3.36 -22.37
N ASP A 255 6.98 2.70 -22.59
CA ASP A 255 6.15 2.90 -23.77
C ASP A 255 4.79 3.48 -23.38
N CYS A 256 4.17 4.22 -24.31
CA CYS A 256 2.87 4.85 -24.14
C CYS A 256 1.96 4.53 -25.32
N TYR A 257 0.71 4.17 -25.01
CA TYR A 257 -0.33 3.81 -25.98
C TYR A 257 -1.56 4.66 -25.74
N SER A 258 -1.96 5.44 -26.74
CA SER A 258 -3.17 6.25 -26.72
C SER A 258 -4.37 5.39 -27.11
N VAL A 259 -5.16 4.97 -26.13
CA VAL A 259 -6.33 4.10 -26.31
C VAL A 259 -7.61 4.92 -26.31
N ARG A 260 -8.47 4.69 -27.29
CA ARG A 260 -9.75 5.38 -27.51
C ARG A 260 -10.85 4.34 -27.73
N VAL A 261 -12.10 4.80 -27.90
CA VAL A 261 -13.25 3.90 -28.16
C VAL A 261 -13.02 2.99 -29.38
N GLY A 262 -12.40 3.54 -30.43
CA GLY A 262 -12.06 2.81 -31.66
C GLY A 262 -10.83 1.89 -31.56
N GLY A 263 -10.20 1.78 -30.39
CA GLY A 263 -8.95 1.03 -30.20
C GLY A 263 -7.73 1.94 -30.04
N VAL A 264 -6.58 1.48 -30.51
CA VAL A 264 -5.31 2.23 -30.40
C VAL A 264 -5.25 3.30 -31.45
N SER A 265 -4.93 4.52 -31.03
CA SER A 265 -4.79 5.69 -31.90
C SER A 265 -3.35 6.13 -32.10
N ALA A 266 -2.48 5.86 -31.13
CA ALA A 266 -1.05 6.16 -31.22
C ALA A 266 -0.25 5.26 -30.27
N ALA A 267 1.03 5.07 -30.59
CA ALA A 267 2.00 4.41 -29.73
C ALA A 267 3.34 5.15 -29.84
N ALA A 268 4.06 5.29 -28.72
CA ALA A 268 5.35 5.95 -28.67
C ALA A 268 6.23 5.36 -27.57
N SER A 269 7.52 5.22 -27.86
CA SER A 269 8.53 4.94 -26.84
C SER A 269 9.00 6.24 -26.22
N LEU A 270 9.07 6.28 -24.89
CA LEU A 270 9.39 7.46 -24.09
C LEU A 270 10.79 7.32 -23.50
N PRO A 271 11.54 8.43 -23.36
CA PRO A 271 12.86 8.39 -22.76
C PRO A 271 12.77 8.04 -21.27
N ALA A 272 13.37 6.91 -20.90
CA ALA A 272 13.59 6.47 -19.54
C ALA A 272 15.11 6.24 -19.31
N PRO A 273 15.66 6.56 -18.13
CA PRO A 273 17.09 6.37 -17.85
C PRO A 273 17.56 4.91 -17.83
N GLY A 274 16.63 3.95 -17.75
CA GLY A 274 16.92 2.53 -17.68
C GLY A 274 15.63 1.69 -17.63
N ARG A 275 15.76 0.43 -17.21
CA ARG A 275 14.65 -0.53 -17.05
C ARG A 275 13.65 -0.01 -16.03
N VAL A 276 12.38 0.10 -16.42
CA VAL A 276 11.28 0.65 -15.58
C VAL A 276 10.62 -0.46 -14.79
N THR A 277 10.67 -0.35 -13.46
CA THR A 277 10.22 -1.41 -12.54
C THR A 277 8.88 -1.10 -11.88
N SER A 278 8.44 0.15 -11.87
CA SER A 278 7.18 0.56 -11.24
C SER A 278 6.62 1.81 -11.89
N LEU A 279 5.28 1.89 -11.93
CA LEU A 279 4.52 3.00 -12.49
C LEU A 279 3.36 3.38 -11.57
N ALA A 280 3.08 4.67 -11.43
CA ALA A 280 1.91 5.19 -10.76
C ALA A 280 1.38 6.44 -11.47
N ALA A 281 0.08 6.48 -11.75
CA ALA A 281 -0.58 7.66 -12.30
C ALA A 281 -0.99 8.60 -11.17
N ALA A 282 -0.64 9.89 -11.26
CA ALA A 282 -1.09 10.88 -10.29
C ALA A 282 -2.59 11.21 -10.51
N PRO A 283 -3.48 11.02 -9.52
CA PRO A 283 -4.92 11.21 -9.71
C PRO A 283 -5.33 12.66 -9.98
N THR A 284 -4.62 13.63 -9.40
CA THR A 284 -4.98 15.06 -9.46
C THR A 284 -3.96 15.93 -10.20
N ALA A 285 -2.91 15.32 -10.75
CA ALA A 285 -1.88 16.03 -11.52
C ALA A 285 -1.65 15.31 -12.86
N PRO A 286 -1.30 16.03 -13.94
CA PRO A 286 -0.99 15.43 -15.23
C PRO A 286 0.45 14.88 -15.23
N MET A 287 0.71 14.00 -14.27
CA MET A 287 2.01 13.39 -14.01
C MET A 287 1.88 11.88 -14.02
N LEU A 288 2.79 11.23 -14.72
CA LEU A 288 3.09 9.82 -14.54
C LEU A 288 4.36 9.72 -13.70
N LEU A 289 4.32 8.92 -12.65
CA LEU A 289 5.43 8.68 -11.75
C LEU A 289 5.99 7.30 -12.04
N PHE A 290 7.32 7.17 -12.13
CA PHE A 290 7.94 5.89 -12.44
C PHE A 290 9.29 5.72 -11.75
N VAL A 291 9.69 4.47 -11.58
CA VAL A 291 11.01 4.07 -11.05
C VAL A 291 11.77 3.35 -12.15
N SER A 292 13.02 3.72 -12.36
CA SER A 292 13.93 3.02 -13.26
C SER A 292 15.18 2.55 -12.51
N GLU A 293 15.83 1.49 -12.99
CA GLU A 293 17.12 1.04 -12.45
C GLU A 293 18.22 2.12 -12.64
N PRO A 294 19.07 2.40 -11.62
CA PRO A 294 19.03 1.87 -10.26
C PRO A 294 17.80 2.38 -9.50
N ALA A 295 17.04 1.45 -8.91
CA ALA A 295 15.66 1.66 -8.46
C ALA A 295 15.53 2.47 -7.17
N CYS A 296 16.39 3.48 -6.92
CA CYS A 296 16.31 4.41 -5.80
C CYS A 296 15.81 5.80 -6.19
N VAL A 297 15.56 6.06 -7.48
CA VAL A 297 15.09 7.35 -7.99
C VAL A 297 13.69 7.22 -8.57
N VAL A 298 12.78 8.08 -8.11
CA VAL A 298 11.45 8.27 -8.69
C VAL A 298 11.50 9.44 -9.67
N TYR A 299 10.98 9.26 -10.87
CA TYR A 299 10.90 10.27 -11.92
C TYR A 299 9.45 10.69 -12.15
N GLY A 300 9.25 11.99 -12.37
CA GLY A 300 7.95 12.55 -12.72
C GLY A 300 7.92 12.95 -14.19
N TRP A 301 7.17 12.21 -14.99
CA TRP A 301 6.89 12.51 -16.39
C TRP A 301 5.68 13.44 -16.51
N CYS A 302 5.88 14.63 -17.08
CA CYS A 302 4.80 15.58 -17.29
C CYS A 302 4.08 15.30 -18.60
N LEU A 303 2.81 14.88 -18.52
CA LEU A 303 1.98 14.53 -19.67
C LEU A 303 1.74 15.71 -20.60
N ARG A 304 1.72 16.95 -20.06
CA ARG A 304 1.54 18.16 -20.86
C ARG A 304 2.79 18.56 -21.66
N ARG A 305 3.97 18.31 -21.09
CA ARG A 305 5.25 18.70 -21.70
C ARG A 305 5.90 17.58 -22.51
N GLY A 306 5.51 16.32 -22.26
CA GLY A 306 6.13 15.15 -22.87
C GLY A 306 7.60 14.98 -22.46
N THR A 307 7.94 15.35 -21.22
CA THR A 307 9.31 15.25 -20.69
C THR A 307 9.31 14.89 -19.21
N ILE A 308 10.44 14.36 -18.73
CA ILE A 308 10.73 14.28 -17.30
C ILE A 308 10.82 15.70 -16.74
N ALA A 309 10.00 16.02 -15.75
CA ALA A 309 9.90 17.34 -15.13
C ALA A 309 10.48 17.40 -13.71
N SER A 310 10.49 16.26 -13.01
CA SER A 310 10.98 16.17 -11.62
C SER A 310 11.64 14.82 -11.36
N ARG A 311 12.48 14.77 -10.32
CA ARG A 311 13.11 13.55 -9.81
C ARG A 311 13.25 13.62 -8.29
N LEU A 312 13.09 12.49 -7.62
CA LEU A 312 13.35 12.33 -6.19
C LEU A 312 14.25 11.13 -5.96
N ASP A 313 15.39 11.38 -5.33
CA ASP A 313 16.40 10.39 -5.01
C ASP A 313 16.23 9.94 -3.55
N CYS A 314 15.70 8.73 -3.35
CA CYS A 314 15.39 8.18 -2.03
C CYS A 314 16.65 7.87 -1.20
N SER A 315 17.84 7.80 -1.82
CA SER A 315 19.10 7.62 -1.09
C SER A 315 19.53 8.84 -0.29
N LYS A 316 18.95 10.01 -0.60
CA LYS A 316 19.27 11.29 0.05
C LYS A 316 18.30 11.66 1.17
N LEU A 317 17.37 10.76 1.48
CA LEU A 317 16.32 10.98 2.47
C LEU A 317 16.62 10.23 3.75
N ALA A 318 16.37 10.88 4.88
CA ALA A 318 16.47 10.29 6.20
C ALA A 318 15.10 10.33 6.91
N PRO A 319 14.70 9.27 7.62
CA PRO A 319 13.47 9.26 8.40
C PRO A 319 13.55 10.25 9.56
N CYS A 320 12.48 11.04 9.76
CA CYS A 320 12.44 12.09 10.78
C CYS A 320 12.08 11.58 12.19
N SER A 321 11.49 10.40 12.29
CA SER A 321 10.98 9.80 13.54
C SER A 321 11.90 8.70 14.08
N GLU A 322 13.21 8.90 13.97
CA GLU A 322 14.24 8.04 14.55
C GLU A 322 15.06 8.78 15.61
N SER A 323 15.52 8.06 16.63
CA SER A 323 16.50 8.56 17.59
C SER A 323 17.92 8.31 17.08
N LEU A 324 18.90 9.03 17.63
CA LEU A 324 20.33 8.76 17.34
C LEU A 324 20.71 7.30 17.65
N GLN A 325 20.07 6.70 18.66
CA GLN A 325 20.27 5.30 19.01
C GLN A 325 19.64 4.37 17.98
N SER A 326 18.45 4.67 17.46
CA SER A 326 17.76 3.79 16.51
C SER A 326 18.27 3.93 15.06
N ILE A 327 18.87 5.06 14.69
CA ILE A 327 19.60 5.23 13.41
C ILE A 327 20.96 4.53 13.44
N ALA A 328 21.72 4.66 14.54
CA ALA A 328 23.10 4.15 14.61
C ALA A 328 23.22 2.63 14.77
N LEU A 329 22.12 1.93 15.09
CA LEU A 329 22.12 0.46 15.22
C LEU A 329 22.18 -0.27 13.87
N ASP A 330 21.96 0.43 12.75
CA ASP A 330 22.02 -0.16 11.40
C ASP A 330 23.32 0.25 10.68
N ASP A 331 24.48 -0.18 11.20
CA ASP A 331 25.83 0.01 10.59
C ASP A 331 26.00 -0.71 9.23
N THR A 332 24.93 -1.33 8.69
CA THR A 332 24.91 -2.05 7.41
C THR A 332 23.95 -1.42 6.40
N MET A 333 23.95 -0.08 6.29
CA MET A 333 23.29 0.61 5.17
C MET A 333 23.96 0.23 3.85
N SER A 334 23.47 -0.85 3.23
CA SER A 334 23.82 -1.22 1.87
C SER A 334 23.23 -0.22 0.87
N GLU A 335 23.83 -0.08 -0.31
CA GLU A 335 23.27 0.72 -1.41
C GLU A 335 21.83 0.29 -1.76
N LEU A 336 21.48 -0.97 -1.49
CA LEU A 336 20.16 -1.54 -1.77
C LEU A 336 19.07 -1.10 -0.77
N SER A 337 19.42 -0.57 0.39
CA SER A 337 18.46 -0.15 1.43
C SER A 337 17.47 0.90 0.91
N HIS A 338 17.92 1.74 -0.03
CA HIS A 338 17.13 2.83 -0.61
C HIS A 338 16.36 2.42 -1.87
N THR A 339 16.41 1.14 -2.24
CA THR A 339 15.62 0.61 -3.36
C THR A 339 14.14 0.84 -3.10
N VAL A 340 13.46 1.49 -4.04
CA VAL A 340 12.02 1.65 -4.07
C VAL A 340 11.38 0.32 -4.40
N THR A 341 10.52 -0.15 -3.50
CA THR A 341 9.85 -1.46 -3.58
C THR A 341 8.34 -1.35 -3.70
N ALA A 342 7.77 -0.17 -3.44
CA ALA A 342 6.36 0.12 -3.65
C ALA A 342 6.18 1.58 -4.07
N LEU A 343 5.28 1.84 -5.02
CA LEU A 343 5.00 3.18 -5.52
C LEU A 343 3.50 3.33 -5.74
N GLN A 344 2.86 4.26 -5.04
CA GLN A 344 1.43 4.45 -5.16
C GLN A 344 1.01 5.91 -4.95
N ALA A 345 0.17 6.43 -5.83
CA ALA A 345 -0.37 7.78 -5.72
C ALA A 345 -1.78 7.76 -5.11
N MET A 346 -2.08 8.76 -4.27
CA MET A 346 -3.41 9.03 -3.74
C MET A 346 -3.59 10.53 -3.58
N ARG A 347 -4.69 11.07 -4.12
CA ARG A 347 -4.93 12.53 -4.16
C ARG A 347 -3.74 13.27 -4.80
N SER A 348 -3.19 14.27 -4.11
CA SER A 348 -2.05 15.09 -4.53
C SER A 348 -0.70 14.53 -4.09
N GLU A 349 -0.66 13.34 -3.49
CA GLU A 349 0.53 12.77 -2.87
C GLU A 349 0.95 11.47 -3.55
N ILE A 350 2.25 11.21 -3.52
CA ILE A 350 2.86 9.92 -3.85
C ILE A 350 3.47 9.32 -2.58
N TYR A 351 3.21 8.04 -2.40
CA TYR A 351 3.73 7.21 -1.33
C TYR A 351 4.74 6.24 -1.93
N ILE A 352 5.95 6.26 -1.37
CA ILE A 352 7.08 5.49 -1.86
C ILE A 352 7.57 4.62 -0.70
N GLY A 353 7.54 3.31 -0.89
CA GLY A 353 8.07 2.34 0.06
C GLY A 353 9.48 1.93 -0.33
N THR A 354 10.37 1.79 0.64
CA THR A 354 11.75 1.35 0.41
C THR A 354 12.05 -0.05 0.96
N ALA A 355 13.14 -0.64 0.50
CA ALA A 355 13.68 -1.90 1.00
C ALA A 355 14.11 -1.82 2.48
N TRP A 356 14.44 -0.63 2.98
CA TRP A 356 14.76 -0.40 4.40
C TRP A 356 13.52 -0.27 5.30
N GLY A 357 12.33 -0.24 4.72
CA GLY A 357 11.08 -0.09 5.48
C GLY A 357 10.67 1.37 5.69
N CYS A 358 11.21 2.31 4.92
CA CYS A 358 10.78 3.70 4.94
C CYS A 358 9.55 3.92 4.06
N VAL A 359 8.62 4.73 4.57
CA VAL A 359 7.58 5.38 3.79
C VAL A 359 8.04 6.82 3.56
N VAL A 360 8.19 7.19 2.29
CA VAL A 360 8.42 8.57 1.84
C VAL A 360 7.10 9.09 1.27
N VAL A 361 6.64 10.22 1.77
CA VAL A 361 5.49 10.94 1.24
C VAL A 361 6.00 12.18 0.52
N ALA A 362 5.57 12.38 -0.72
CA ALA A 362 5.95 13.55 -1.52
C ALA A 362 4.74 14.10 -2.30
N GLU A 363 4.83 15.35 -2.74
CA GLU A 363 3.83 15.92 -3.64
C GLU A 363 3.92 15.25 -5.03
N ALA A 364 2.82 14.69 -5.53
CA ALA A 364 2.80 13.97 -6.81
C ALA A 364 3.12 14.87 -8.02
N ALA A 365 2.81 16.17 -7.93
CA ALA A 365 3.04 17.12 -9.01
C ALA A 365 4.52 17.51 -9.17
N THR A 366 5.26 17.63 -8.06
CA THR A 366 6.62 18.20 -8.05
C THR A 366 7.69 17.22 -7.58
N LEU A 367 7.29 16.08 -6.99
CA LEU A 367 8.15 15.16 -6.25
C LEU A 367 8.89 15.81 -5.07
N ARG A 368 8.38 16.93 -4.54
CA ARG A 368 8.91 17.53 -3.32
C ARG A 368 8.56 16.66 -2.10
N PRO A 369 9.55 16.19 -1.31
CA PRO A 369 9.29 15.44 -0.10
C PRO A 369 8.47 16.25 0.91
N ILE A 370 7.50 15.59 1.53
CA ILE A 370 6.68 16.12 2.62
C ILE A 370 7.19 15.54 3.94
N THR A 371 7.30 14.22 4.05
CA THR A 371 7.82 13.54 5.24
C THR A 371 8.42 12.18 4.88
N VAL A 372 9.25 11.66 5.79
CA VAL A 372 9.87 10.34 5.68
C VAL A 372 9.88 9.70 7.06
N PHE A 373 9.37 8.49 7.18
CA PHE A 373 9.35 7.74 8.44
C PHE A 373 9.55 6.24 8.18
N ARG A 374 9.96 5.47 9.19
CA ARG A 374 10.34 4.05 9.03
C ARG A 374 9.48 3.13 9.90
N PRO A 375 8.27 2.77 9.45
CA PRO A 375 7.36 1.98 10.26
C PRO A 375 7.56 0.46 10.13
N HIS A 376 8.36 -0.01 9.16
CA HIS A 376 8.68 -1.42 8.96
C HIS A 376 10.17 -1.68 9.26
N GLU A 377 10.48 -2.89 9.73
CA GLU A 377 11.87 -3.30 10.02
C GLU A 377 12.66 -3.55 8.72
N GLY A 378 11.96 -4.05 7.70
CA GLY A 378 12.51 -4.36 6.38
C GLY A 378 11.58 -3.91 5.24
N PRO A 379 11.70 -4.54 4.05
CA PRO A 379 11.10 -4.01 2.82
C PRO A 379 9.59 -3.80 2.91
N ILE A 380 9.14 -2.65 2.42
CA ILE A 380 7.72 -2.40 2.15
C ILE A 380 7.35 -3.12 0.85
N ARG A 381 6.41 -4.06 0.92
CA ARG A 381 5.96 -4.89 -0.19
C ARG A 381 4.80 -4.29 -0.96
N SER A 382 3.96 -3.51 -0.31
CA SER A 382 2.84 -2.85 -0.95
C SER A 382 2.41 -1.59 -0.21
N ILE A 383 1.91 -0.62 -0.96
CA ILE A 383 1.20 0.56 -0.46
C ILE A 383 -0.12 0.62 -1.22
N ILE A 384 -1.22 0.62 -0.49
CA ILE A 384 -2.56 0.45 -1.05
C ILE A 384 -3.41 1.64 -0.65
N PRO A 385 -3.96 2.41 -1.61
CA PRO A 385 -4.91 3.46 -1.30
C PRO A 385 -6.23 2.84 -0.89
N LEU A 386 -6.77 3.30 0.23
CA LEU A 386 -8.09 2.93 0.72
C LEU A 386 -9.01 4.14 0.45
N HIS A 387 -9.67 4.10 -0.71
CA HIS A 387 -10.51 5.21 -1.16
C HIS A 387 -11.71 5.41 -0.24
N PRO A 388 -12.04 6.67 0.10
CA PRO A 388 -13.15 6.95 1.00
C PRO A 388 -14.50 6.64 0.35
N HIS A 389 -15.45 6.12 1.13
CA HIS A 389 -16.81 5.83 0.66
C HIS A 389 -17.59 7.11 0.38
N LYS A 390 -17.25 8.19 1.10
CA LYS A 390 -17.84 9.52 0.94
C LYS A 390 -16.75 10.57 0.80
N GLN A 391 -17.00 11.62 0.02
CA GLN A 391 -16.01 12.70 -0.19
C GLN A 391 -15.56 13.39 1.10
N SER A 392 -16.40 13.41 2.14
CA SER A 392 -16.10 14.00 3.45
C SER A 392 -15.18 13.15 4.33
N GLU A 393 -14.97 11.88 3.97
CA GLU A 393 -14.17 10.96 4.79
C GLU A 393 -12.67 11.18 4.62
N VAL A 394 -11.95 10.87 5.69
CA VAL A 394 -10.50 10.88 5.72
C VAL A 394 -9.99 9.77 4.79
N PRO A 395 -9.13 10.09 3.82
CA PRO A 395 -8.48 9.08 3.00
C PRO A 395 -7.60 8.21 3.88
N MET A 396 -7.55 6.93 3.58
CA MET A 396 -6.72 5.98 4.31
C MET A 396 -5.71 5.35 3.36
N ILE A 397 -4.57 4.93 3.88
CA ILE A 397 -3.65 4.03 3.16
C ILE A 397 -3.34 2.83 4.04
N MET A 398 -3.02 1.72 3.40
CA MET A 398 -2.46 0.56 4.04
C MET A 398 -1.06 0.30 3.52
N THR A 399 -0.09 0.12 4.41
CA THR A 399 1.26 -0.33 4.06
C THR A 399 1.45 -1.77 4.53
N ILE A 400 2.08 -2.59 3.70
CA ILE A 400 2.39 -3.98 4.03
C ILE A 400 3.88 -4.20 3.84
N GLY A 401 4.55 -4.74 4.84
CA GLY A 401 5.99 -4.88 4.82
C GLY A 401 6.52 -5.88 5.84
N THR A 402 7.83 -6.08 5.82
CA THR A 402 8.50 -6.97 6.77
C THR A 402 8.69 -6.28 8.12
N GLY A 403 8.07 -6.86 9.13
CA GLY A 403 8.08 -6.40 10.51
C GLY A 403 7.31 -5.12 10.75
N TYR A 404 7.16 -4.79 12.03
CA TYR A 404 6.57 -3.53 12.49
C TYR A 404 7.52 -2.91 13.51
N ARG A 405 7.80 -1.61 13.34
CA ARG A 405 8.60 -0.76 14.23
C ARG A 405 7.69 0.19 15.00
N PRO A 406 7.22 -0.17 16.21
CA PRO A 406 6.37 0.72 17.00
C PRO A 406 7.09 2.01 17.34
N LEU A 407 6.46 3.16 17.04
CA LEU A 407 7.02 4.49 17.26
C LEU A 407 7.61 4.67 18.67
N LEU A 408 6.87 4.27 19.70
CA LEU A 408 7.26 4.47 21.10
C LEU A 408 8.56 3.74 21.47
N GLN A 409 8.83 2.58 20.87
CA GLN A 409 10.01 1.77 21.17
C GLN A 409 11.31 2.43 20.67
N ARG A 410 11.21 3.41 19.77
CA ARG A 410 12.37 4.14 19.22
C ARG A 410 12.91 5.22 20.16
N PHE A 411 12.08 5.68 21.10
CA PHE A 411 12.38 6.81 21.99
C PHE A 411 12.36 6.45 23.48
N VAL A 412 11.77 5.32 23.86
CA VAL A 412 11.68 4.89 25.25
C VAL A 412 12.64 3.72 25.50
N PRO A 413 13.59 3.83 26.44
CA PRO A 413 14.52 2.75 26.75
C PRO A 413 13.76 1.50 27.17
N GLN A 414 14.01 0.37 26.51
CA GLN A 414 13.57 -0.92 27.03
C GLN A 414 14.37 -1.19 28.31
N ALA A 415 13.69 -1.52 29.40
CA ALA A 415 14.38 -1.95 30.61
C ALA A 415 15.26 -3.16 30.26
N GLN A 416 16.57 -3.03 30.43
CA GLN A 416 17.63 -3.96 30.00
C GLN A 416 17.58 -5.38 30.61
N ASN A 417 16.45 -5.83 31.19
CA ASN A 417 16.33 -7.11 31.90
C ASN A 417 15.48 -8.17 31.20
N THR A 418 15.25 -8.05 29.89
CA THR A 418 14.82 -9.19 29.07
C THR A 418 15.81 -9.34 27.92
N SER A 419 16.87 -10.10 28.17
CA SER A 419 17.91 -10.50 27.23
C SER A 419 17.42 -11.41 26.09
N ASN A 420 16.20 -11.19 25.58
CA ASN A 420 15.57 -11.85 24.42
C ASN A 420 14.26 -11.17 23.97
N ALA A 421 13.92 -9.96 24.43
CA ALA A 421 12.64 -9.31 24.11
C ALA A 421 12.79 -7.92 23.48
N THR A 422 13.64 -7.79 22.47
CA THR A 422 13.14 -7.09 21.29
C THR A 422 11.98 -7.96 20.80
N ASN A 423 10.75 -7.65 21.21
CA ASN A 423 9.56 -8.14 20.50
C ASN A 423 9.56 -7.47 19.11
N THR A 424 10.58 -7.78 18.30
CA THR A 424 10.54 -7.62 16.87
C THR A 424 9.34 -8.42 16.45
N ALA A 425 8.33 -7.71 16.00
CA ALA A 425 7.16 -8.28 15.36
C ALA A 425 7.65 -8.96 14.06
N THR A 426 8.30 -10.11 14.16
CA THR A 426 8.89 -10.82 13.02
C THR A 426 7.77 -11.36 12.14
N GLY A 427 7.88 -11.18 10.82
CA GLY A 427 6.87 -11.60 9.86
C GLY A 427 6.36 -10.45 9.00
N SER A 428 5.23 -10.65 8.31
CA SER A 428 4.60 -9.61 7.52
C SER A 428 3.60 -8.84 8.38
N TYR A 429 3.57 -7.52 8.27
CA TYR A 429 2.64 -6.65 8.99
C TYR A 429 1.92 -5.72 8.03
N CYS A 430 0.62 -5.52 8.28
CA CYS A 430 -0.17 -4.47 7.68
C CYS A 430 -0.39 -3.33 8.68
N LEU A 431 -0.17 -2.10 8.22
CA LEU A 431 -0.30 -0.89 9.02
C LEU A 431 -1.34 0.02 8.34
N LEU A 432 -2.30 0.51 9.12
CA LEU A 432 -3.41 1.32 8.66
C LEU A 432 -3.18 2.79 9.03
N TRP A 433 -3.23 3.68 8.05
CA TRP A 433 -2.88 5.09 8.22
C TRP A 433 -3.98 6.02 7.75
N ARG A 434 -4.18 7.12 8.48
CA ARG A 434 -4.84 8.31 7.95
C ARG A 434 -3.90 9.04 7.00
N ALA A 435 -4.30 9.19 5.75
CA ALA A 435 -3.55 9.88 4.71
C ALA A 435 -3.86 11.39 4.69
N LEU A 436 -3.71 12.05 5.84
CA LEU A 436 -3.89 13.50 6.00
C LEU A 436 -2.84 14.06 6.93
N ASN A 437 -2.43 15.30 6.66
CA ASN A 437 -1.61 16.13 7.55
C ASN A 437 -0.31 15.45 7.98
N TRP A 438 0.49 15.05 6.99
CA TRP A 438 1.84 14.47 7.20
C TRP A 438 2.87 15.45 7.77
N VAL A 439 2.53 16.73 7.84
CA VAL A 439 3.34 17.78 8.46
C VAL A 439 2.86 17.93 9.91
N ALA A 440 3.77 17.73 10.87
CA ALA A 440 3.51 18.13 12.25
C ALA A 440 3.47 19.67 12.29
N GLU A 441 2.32 20.25 12.66
CA GLU A 441 2.17 21.70 12.86
C GLU A 441 2.94 22.21 14.07
#